data_AF-A0A8D6SU68-F1
#
_entry.id   AF-A0A8D6SU68-F1
#
_cell.length_a   1.000
_cell.length_b   1.000
_cell.length_c   1.000
_cell.angle_alpha   90.00
_cell.angle_beta   90.00
_cell.angle_gamma   90.00
#
_symmetry.space_group_name_H-M   'P 1'
#
loop_
_entity.id
_entity.type
_entity.pdbx_description
1 polymer ?
#
loop_
_entity_poly.entity_id
_entity_poly.type
_entity_poly.pdbx_seq_one_letter_code
_entity_poly.pdbx_strand_id
1 'polypeptide(L)'
;MNIITINENGFLDKIKGKKPLFTCVISSIETTTYIPISGVHRDVIKYTPAADVELVFCGKSLTLKTPPIDSTGSPTPAIITRSCVELKNIKNLHIDAGAFIKPKIPFIEIDYKPTGKIEEGKAMNNSKELFKKGYLLGKNLEADILIVGECVPGGTTTALGVLLGLGYEAEGKVSSGSVNNPHELKIEVVKKGLKKANINKNSSVFDVLNAVGDKMMPVVAGLSISFAERNKPVILAGGTQMSAVLAVIKEINKEILKNNLIAIGTTEFVLNDKKGDLKGIVEQIWDVPILASKFYFEDSEIEGLRNYCKGSVKEGVGAGGIAVYSIVNGLNSYIFKTHIENKYKQLFKLAQYL
;
A
#
# COMPACT_ATOMS: atom_id res chain seq x y z
N MET A 1 -23.66 -2.60 5.93
CA MET A 1 -22.67 -2.68 4.84
C MET A 1 -21.40 -3.30 5.40
N ASN A 2 -20.67 -4.10 4.61
CA ASN A 2 -19.45 -4.79 5.07
C ASN A 2 -18.20 -3.88 4.96
N ILE A 3 -18.39 -2.60 5.30
CA ILE A 3 -17.42 -1.52 5.23
C ILE A 3 -17.56 -0.68 6.49
N ILE A 4 -16.46 -0.42 7.18
CA ILE A 4 -16.35 0.56 8.27
C ILE A 4 -15.97 1.88 7.63
N THR A 5 -16.61 2.99 8.03
CA THR A 5 -16.36 4.30 7.44
C THR A 5 -16.05 5.34 8.52
N ILE A 6 -15.13 6.24 8.22
CA ILE A 6 -14.82 7.45 8.99
C ILE A 6 -14.80 8.60 8.00
N ASN A 7 -15.49 9.69 8.31
CA ASN A 7 -15.60 10.89 7.46
C ASN A 7 -16.00 10.53 6.02
N GLU A 8 -17.00 9.68 5.86
CA GLU A 8 -17.38 9.08 4.57
C GLU A 8 -17.67 10.13 3.48
N ASN A 9 -18.23 11.28 3.85
CA ASN A 9 -18.36 12.49 3.03
C ASN A 9 -18.94 12.23 1.61
N GLY A 10 -19.87 11.27 1.50
CA GLY A 10 -20.51 10.84 0.25
C GLY A 10 -19.57 10.16 -0.74
N PHE A 11 -18.37 9.75 -0.31
CA PHE A 11 -17.36 9.16 -1.19
C PHE A 11 -17.79 7.80 -1.75
N LEU A 12 -18.54 7.00 -0.99
CA LEU A 12 -19.03 5.69 -1.45
C LEU A 12 -19.95 5.84 -2.66
N ASP A 13 -20.78 6.88 -2.71
CA ASP A 13 -21.63 7.17 -3.86
C ASP A 13 -20.82 7.61 -5.08
N LYS A 14 -19.70 8.33 -4.88
CA LYS A 14 -18.80 8.75 -5.97
C LYS A 14 -18.14 7.57 -6.70
N ILE A 15 -17.98 6.43 -6.03
CA ILE A 15 -17.30 5.24 -6.58
C ILE A 15 -18.25 4.16 -7.11
N LYS A 16 -19.54 4.23 -6.75
CA LYS A 16 -20.54 3.24 -7.14
C LYS A 16 -20.81 3.31 -8.65
N GLY A 17 -20.76 2.16 -9.33
CA GLY A 17 -21.01 2.03 -10.77
C GLY A 17 -19.89 2.57 -11.67
N LYS A 18 -18.78 3.08 -11.11
CA LYS A 18 -17.64 3.61 -11.87
C LYS A 18 -16.73 2.49 -12.35
N LYS A 19 -16.18 2.60 -13.58
CA LYS A 19 -15.22 1.62 -14.11
C LYS A 19 -13.81 1.86 -13.53
N PRO A 20 -13.24 0.91 -12.78
CA PRO A 20 -11.97 1.10 -12.10
C PRO A 20 -10.78 0.73 -12.99
N LEU A 21 -9.66 1.39 -12.74
CA LEU A 21 -8.34 0.83 -12.99
C LEU A 21 -7.67 0.59 -11.64
N PHE A 22 -7.28 -0.66 -11.40
CA PHE A 22 -6.39 -1.00 -10.30
C PHE A 22 -4.93 -0.90 -10.75
N THR A 23 -4.09 -0.27 -9.96
CA THR A 23 -2.64 -0.31 -10.15
C THR A 23 -1.96 -0.53 -8.81
N CYS A 24 -0.88 -1.30 -8.82
CA CYS A 24 -0.04 -1.50 -7.64
C CYS A 24 1.34 -0.94 -7.98
N VAL A 25 1.81 0.01 -7.18
CA VAL A 25 3.14 0.58 -7.32
C VAL A 25 4.10 -0.16 -6.40
N ILE A 26 5.14 -0.77 -6.97
CA ILE A 26 6.08 -1.60 -6.24
C ILE A 26 7.44 -0.91 -6.08
N SER A 27 8.08 -1.16 -4.94
CA SER A 27 9.47 -0.75 -4.68
C SER A 27 10.10 -1.69 -3.65
N SER A 28 11.42 -1.76 -3.66
CA SER A 28 12.21 -2.35 -2.58
C SER A 28 13.09 -1.30 -1.92
N ILE A 29 13.47 -1.53 -0.66
CA ILE A 29 14.26 -0.61 0.16
C ILE A 29 15.55 -1.32 0.59
N GLU A 30 16.72 -0.75 0.29
CA GLU A 30 18.04 -1.33 0.63
C GLU A 30 18.17 -1.69 2.11
N THR A 31 17.69 -0.83 3.02
CA THR A 31 17.72 -1.04 4.47
C THR A 31 17.09 -2.38 4.89
N THR A 32 16.07 -2.89 4.19
CA THR A 32 15.42 -4.16 4.54
C THR A 32 16.26 -5.39 4.21
N THR A 33 17.45 -5.23 3.62
CA THR A 33 18.35 -6.36 3.36
C THR A 33 19.22 -6.69 4.57
N TYR A 34 19.43 -5.75 5.50
CA TYR A 34 20.25 -5.95 6.70
C TYR A 34 19.57 -5.52 8.01
N ILE A 35 18.61 -4.58 8.02
CA ILE A 35 17.86 -4.20 9.23
C ILE A 35 16.45 -4.82 9.22
N PRO A 36 15.99 -5.49 10.30
CA PRO A 36 14.69 -6.19 10.34
C PRO A 36 13.51 -5.25 10.58
N ILE A 37 13.32 -4.25 9.71
CA ILE A 37 12.23 -3.26 9.81
C ILE A 37 10.91 -3.69 9.15
N SER A 38 10.90 -4.82 8.44
CA SER A 38 9.75 -5.33 7.68
C SER A 38 9.14 -6.56 8.34
N GLY A 39 7.82 -6.70 8.25
CA GLY A 39 7.08 -7.91 8.66
C GLY A 39 7.03 -9.01 7.59
N VAL A 40 7.49 -8.73 6.37
CA VAL A 40 7.60 -9.74 5.30
C VAL A 40 8.71 -10.74 5.64
N HIS A 41 8.50 -12.02 5.38
CA HIS A 41 9.49 -13.06 5.67
C HIS A 41 10.82 -12.81 4.93
N ARG A 42 11.94 -12.90 5.65
CA ARG A 42 13.27 -12.52 5.14
C ARG A 42 13.68 -13.29 3.88
N ASP A 43 13.31 -14.57 3.78
CA ASP A 43 13.66 -15.42 2.64
C ASP A 43 13.01 -14.97 1.33
N VAL A 44 11.85 -14.32 1.40
CA VAL A 44 11.08 -13.92 0.22
C VAL A 44 11.05 -12.40 0.00
N ILE A 45 11.47 -11.59 0.97
CA ILE A 45 11.33 -10.13 0.95
C ILE A 45 11.88 -9.46 -0.32
N LYS A 46 12.96 -9.99 -0.89
CA LYS A 46 13.57 -9.45 -2.13
C LYS A 46 12.70 -9.67 -3.37
N TYR A 47 11.87 -10.71 -3.34
CA TYR A 47 11.04 -11.18 -4.44
C TYR A 47 9.58 -10.74 -4.28
N THR A 48 9.16 -10.43 -3.05
CA THR A 48 7.77 -10.12 -2.69
C THR A 48 7.10 -9.11 -3.61
N PRO A 49 7.68 -7.93 -3.93
CA PRO A 49 6.96 -6.96 -4.73
C PRO A 49 6.62 -7.46 -6.14
N ALA A 50 7.55 -8.15 -6.80
CA ALA A 50 7.31 -8.77 -8.10
C ALA A 50 6.32 -9.93 -8.01
N ALA A 51 6.54 -10.84 -7.06
CA ALA A 51 5.70 -12.02 -6.88
C ALA A 51 4.23 -11.69 -6.57
N ASP A 52 3.99 -10.60 -5.83
CA ASP A 52 2.64 -10.11 -5.52
C ASP A 52 1.92 -9.58 -6.74
N VAL A 53 2.55 -8.72 -7.55
CA VAL A 53 1.90 -8.17 -8.75
C VAL A 53 1.73 -9.22 -9.85
N GLU A 54 2.64 -10.19 -9.95
CA GLU A 54 2.47 -11.36 -10.80
C GLU A 54 1.22 -12.16 -10.42
N LEU A 55 1.04 -12.43 -9.11
CA LEU A 55 -0.16 -13.12 -8.62
C LEU A 55 -1.43 -12.34 -8.99
N VAL A 56 -1.46 -11.03 -8.77
CA VAL A 56 -2.64 -10.22 -9.09
C VAL A 56 -2.94 -10.24 -10.59
N PHE A 57 -1.93 -10.05 -11.43
CA PHE A 57 -2.10 -9.93 -12.88
C PHE A 57 -2.45 -11.25 -13.56
N CYS A 58 -1.64 -12.30 -13.37
CA CYS A 58 -1.75 -13.56 -14.09
C CYS A 58 -2.21 -14.75 -13.25
N GLY A 59 -2.51 -14.54 -11.96
CA GLY A 59 -3.11 -15.56 -11.09
C GLY A 59 -2.11 -16.50 -10.43
N LYS A 60 -0.81 -16.31 -10.62
CA LYS A 60 0.27 -17.04 -9.91
C LYS A 60 1.53 -16.18 -9.84
N SER A 61 2.33 -16.36 -8.79
CA SER A 61 3.69 -15.83 -8.76
C SER A 61 4.56 -16.60 -9.77
N LEU A 62 5.40 -15.87 -10.50
CA LEU A 62 6.32 -16.40 -11.51
C LEU A 62 7.78 -16.31 -11.04
N THR A 63 8.05 -15.38 -10.13
CA THR A 63 9.34 -15.15 -9.50
C THR A 63 9.57 -16.08 -8.32
N LEU A 64 8.51 -16.47 -7.61
CA LEU A 64 8.53 -17.47 -6.54
C LEU A 64 7.65 -18.67 -6.91
N LYS A 65 7.99 -19.86 -6.37
CA LYS A 65 7.18 -21.08 -6.53
C LYS A 65 5.81 -20.95 -5.88
N THR A 66 5.75 -20.27 -4.73
CA THR A 66 4.53 -19.93 -4.00
C THR A 66 4.43 -18.42 -3.82
N PRO A 67 3.22 -17.88 -3.61
CA PRO A 67 3.06 -16.50 -3.23
C PRO A 67 3.81 -16.15 -1.92
N PRO A 68 4.21 -14.88 -1.73
CA PRO A 68 4.90 -14.45 -0.51
C PRO A 68 4.11 -14.71 0.77
N ILE A 69 4.85 -14.71 1.88
CA ILE A 69 4.34 -14.88 3.25
C ILE A 69 4.94 -13.82 4.19
N ASP A 70 4.24 -13.51 5.28
CA ASP A 70 4.80 -12.70 6.37
C ASP A 70 5.71 -13.53 7.30
N SER A 71 6.31 -12.88 8.30
CA SER A 71 7.18 -13.56 9.27
C SER A 71 6.50 -14.64 10.12
N THR A 72 5.17 -14.76 10.08
CA THR A 72 4.40 -15.83 10.74
C THR A 72 3.98 -16.95 9.78
N GLY A 73 4.34 -16.86 8.50
CA GLY A 73 3.89 -17.80 7.47
C GLY A 73 2.49 -17.52 6.91
N SER A 74 1.87 -16.40 7.28
CA SER A 74 0.55 -16.02 6.76
C SER A 74 0.66 -15.54 5.31
N PRO A 75 -0.30 -15.88 4.42
CA PRO A 75 -0.20 -15.60 2.99
C PRO A 75 -0.23 -14.10 2.71
N THR A 76 0.44 -13.68 1.63
CA THR A 76 0.37 -12.32 1.08
C THR A 76 -1.06 -11.80 0.93
N PRO A 77 -1.30 -10.50 1.15
CA PRO A 77 -2.61 -9.90 0.91
C PRO A 77 -2.93 -9.78 -0.59
N ALA A 78 -1.97 -10.03 -1.49
CA ALA A 78 -2.21 -10.14 -2.94
C ALA A 78 -3.29 -11.18 -3.29
N ILE A 79 -3.51 -12.18 -2.43
CA ILE A 79 -4.60 -13.15 -2.61
C ILE A 79 -5.99 -12.50 -2.54
N ILE A 80 -6.16 -11.49 -1.68
CA ILE A 80 -7.38 -10.71 -1.55
C ILE A 80 -7.56 -9.87 -2.81
N THR A 81 -6.51 -9.15 -3.21
CA THR A 81 -6.50 -8.32 -4.43
C THR A 81 -6.82 -9.14 -5.67
N ARG A 82 -6.20 -10.31 -5.84
CA ARG A 82 -6.47 -11.23 -6.95
C ARG A 82 -7.93 -11.69 -6.96
N SER A 83 -8.48 -12.00 -5.79
CA SER A 83 -9.87 -12.41 -5.65
C SER A 83 -10.84 -11.31 -6.08
N CYS A 84 -10.59 -10.05 -5.70
CA CYS A 84 -11.38 -8.92 -6.18
C CYS A 84 -11.25 -8.72 -7.70
N VAL A 85 -10.04 -8.82 -8.24
CA VAL A 85 -9.78 -8.71 -9.68
C VAL A 85 -10.59 -9.73 -10.47
N GLU A 86 -10.58 -11.00 -10.06
CA GLU A 86 -11.34 -12.07 -10.71
C GLU A 86 -12.86 -11.88 -10.56
N LEU A 87 -13.35 -11.67 -9.34
CA LEU A 87 -14.79 -11.64 -9.06
C LEU A 87 -15.50 -10.40 -9.65
N LYS A 88 -14.76 -9.30 -9.85
CA LYS A 88 -15.30 -8.04 -10.37
C LYS A 88 -14.74 -7.66 -11.75
N ASN A 89 -13.94 -8.52 -12.39
CA ASN A 89 -13.30 -8.27 -13.69
C ASN A 89 -12.56 -6.93 -13.74
N ILE A 90 -11.80 -6.61 -12.69
CA ILE A 90 -11.11 -5.32 -12.55
C ILE A 90 -9.85 -5.31 -13.42
N LYS A 91 -9.79 -4.37 -14.37
CA LYS A 91 -8.57 -4.11 -15.13
C LYS A 91 -7.45 -3.69 -14.20
N ASN A 92 -6.28 -4.28 -14.39
CA ASN A 92 -5.11 -3.98 -13.57
C ASN A 92 -3.84 -3.85 -14.41
N LEU A 93 -2.98 -2.91 -14.03
CA LEU A 93 -1.68 -2.66 -14.65
C LEU A 93 -0.72 -2.14 -13.58
N HIS A 94 0.39 -2.82 -13.37
CA HIS A 94 1.29 -2.56 -12.24
C HIS A 94 2.50 -1.73 -12.65
N ILE A 95 3.07 -1.02 -11.67
CA ILE A 95 4.11 -0.01 -11.89
C ILE A 95 5.32 -0.34 -11.01
N ASP A 96 6.49 -0.43 -11.61
CA ASP A 96 7.75 -0.58 -10.90
C ASP A 96 8.43 0.77 -10.68
N ALA A 97 8.69 1.07 -9.41
CA ALA A 97 9.45 2.24 -8.96
C ALA A 97 10.75 1.84 -8.23
N GLY A 98 11.17 0.57 -8.35
CA GLY A 98 12.46 0.11 -7.81
C GLY A 98 12.40 -1.21 -7.05
N ALA A 99 11.65 -2.21 -7.50
CA ALA A 99 11.76 -3.55 -6.93
C ALA A 99 13.16 -4.15 -7.19
N PHE A 100 13.71 -4.91 -6.22
CA PHE A 100 15.00 -5.61 -6.41
C PHE A 100 14.96 -6.60 -7.56
N ILE A 101 13.88 -7.39 -7.61
CA ILE A 101 13.61 -8.34 -8.68
C ILE A 101 12.40 -7.80 -9.44
N LYS A 102 12.49 -7.77 -10.77
CA LYS A 102 11.43 -7.23 -11.63
C LYS A 102 10.34 -8.27 -11.90
N PRO A 103 9.07 -7.85 -12.04
CA PRO A 103 7.99 -8.74 -12.42
C PRO A 103 8.25 -9.41 -13.78
N LYS A 104 7.86 -10.68 -13.92
CA LYS A 104 7.90 -11.42 -15.19
C LYS A 104 6.64 -11.23 -16.05
N ILE A 105 5.69 -10.45 -15.57
CA ILE A 105 4.50 -9.98 -16.31
C ILE A 105 4.82 -8.66 -17.02
N PRO A 106 3.99 -8.19 -17.97
CA PRO A 106 4.05 -6.81 -18.42
C PRO A 106 3.82 -5.83 -17.25
N PHE A 107 4.71 -4.85 -17.10
CA PHE A 107 4.62 -3.79 -16.10
C PHE A 107 5.10 -2.45 -16.68
N ILE A 108 4.73 -1.35 -16.03
CA ILE A 108 5.23 -0.02 -16.38
C ILE A 108 6.47 0.25 -15.55
N GLU A 109 7.62 0.48 -16.19
CA GLU A 109 8.84 0.90 -15.51
C GLU A 109 8.90 2.43 -15.36
N ILE A 110 8.92 2.93 -14.13
CA ILE A 110 9.14 4.35 -13.83
C ILE A 110 10.58 4.61 -13.40
N ASP A 111 11.12 3.72 -12.58
CA ASP A 111 12.50 3.77 -12.09
C ASP A 111 12.99 2.37 -11.73
N TYR A 112 14.08 1.96 -12.37
CA TYR A 112 14.68 0.66 -12.16
C TYR A 112 15.37 0.54 -10.80
N LYS A 113 15.95 1.64 -10.27
CA LYS A 113 16.81 1.58 -9.08
C LYS A 113 15.96 1.46 -7.81
N PRO A 114 16.30 0.59 -6.85
CA PRO A 114 15.63 0.52 -5.56
C PRO A 114 15.64 1.83 -4.77
N THR A 115 14.75 1.92 -3.78
CA THR A 115 14.88 2.89 -2.70
C THR A 115 16.14 2.55 -1.91
N GLY A 116 16.96 3.55 -1.64
CA GLY A 116 18.24 3.41 -0.96
C GLY A 116 18.13 3.23 0.54
N LYS A 117 19.17 3.68 1.24
CA LYS A 117 19.35 3.47 2.68
C LYS A 117 18.69 4.57 3.51
N ILE A 118 17.63 4.20 4.21
CA ILE A 118 16.82 5.11 5.02
C ILE A 118 17.64 5.67 6.18
N GLU A 119 18.41 4.83 6.86
CA GLU A 119 19.24 5.22 8.01
C GLU A 119 20.45 6.10 7.64
N GLU A 120 20.76 6.23 6.35
CA GLU A 120 21.76 7.17 5.84
C GLU A 120 21.16 8.50 5.38
N GLY A 121 19.83 8.63 5.33
CA GLY A 121 19.17 9.79 4.75
C GLY A 121 19.33 9.84 3.23
N LYS A 122 19.42 8.68 2.57
CA LYS A 122 19.69 8.54 1.14
C LYS A 122 18.67 7.59 0.49
N ALA A 123 17.40 7.78 0.79
CA ALA A 123 16.32 7.01 0.19
C ALA A 123 16.30 7.16 -1.35
N MET A 124 16.42 8.38 -1.85
CA MET A 124 16.48 8.68 -3.29
C MET A 124 17.03 10.10 -3.54
N ASN A 125 17.28 10.44 -4.79
CA ASN A 125 17.67 11.80 -5.20
C ASN A 125 16.75 12.40 -6.27
N ASN A 126 15.64 11.72 -6.59
CA ASN A 126 14.80 12.00 -7.75
C ASN A 126 13.30 12.04 -7.39
N SER A 127 12.91 12.27 -6.13
CA SER A 127 11.50 12.25 -5.69
C SER A 127 10.59 13.18 -6.51
N LYS A 128 11.04 14.40 -6.80
CA LYS A 128 10.32 15.37 -7.64
C LYS A 128 10.12 14.88 -9.08
N GLU A 129 11.09 14.13 -9.61
CA GLU A 129 11.01 13.58 -10.96
C GLU A 129 10.10 12.35 -11.02
N LEU A 130 10.15 11.50 -9.99
CA LEU A 130 9.21 10.39 -9.81
C LEU A 130 7.77 10.88 -9.70
N PHE A 131 7.54 11.98 -8.97
CA PHE A 131 6.24 12.64 -8.92
C PHE A 131 5.76 13.07 -10.30
N LYS A 132 6.62 13.76 -11.07
CA LYS A 132 6.29 14.18 -12.44
C LYS A 132 5.98 12.99 -13.35
N LYS A 133 6.77 11.90 -13.28
CA LYS A 133 6.53 10.67 -14.05
C LYS A 133 5.18 10.05 -13.68
N GLY A 134 4.87 9.93 -12.39
CA GLY A 134 3.58 9.43 -11.91
C GLY A 134 2.41 10.30 -12.38
N TYR A 135 2.56 11.62 -12.32
CA TYR A 135 1.55 12.58 -12.79
C TYR A 135 1.30 12.47 -14.30
N LEU A 136 2.35 12.47 -15.11
CA LEU A 136 2.24 12.36 -16.58
C LEU A 136 1.68 11.00 -17.00
N LEU A 137 2.10 9.92 -16.34
CA LEU A 137 1.52 8.59 -16.56
C LEU A 137 0.03 8.61 -16.24
N GLY A 138 -0.36 9.17 -15.09
CA GLY A 138 -1.75 9.22 -14.68
C GLY A 138 -2.65 10.02 -15.62
N LYS A 139 -2.14 11.06 -16.31
CA LYS A 139 -2.87 11.75 -17.39
C LYS A 139 -3.16 10.87 -18.61
N ASN A 140 -2.35 9.82 -18.84
CA ASN A 140 -2.50 8.87 -19.95
C ASN A 140 -3.28 7.60 -19.56
N LEU A 141 -3.65 7.44 -18.28
CA LEU A 141 -4.48 6.33 -17.82
C LEU A 141 -5.96 6.72 -17.86
N GLU A 142 -6.75 5.92 -18.56
CA GLU A 142 -8.20 6.11 -18.68
C GLU A 142 -8.98 5.12 -17.80
N ALA A 143 -9.63 5.66 -16.78
CA ALA A 143 -10.61 5.00 -15.93
C ALA A 143 -11.54 6.05 -15.33
N ASP A 144 -12.68 5.63 -14.78
CA ASP A 144 -13.59 6.52 -14.05
C ASP A 144 -13.14 6.71 -12.60
N ILE A 145 -12.42 5.73 -12.05
CA ILE A 145 -11.84 5.73 -10.70
C ILE A 145 -10.47 5.06 -10.74
N LEU A 146 -9.51 5.65 -10.01
CA LEU A 146 -8.22 5.02 -9.75
C LEU A 146 -8.24 4.32 -8.39
N ILE A 147 -7.83 3.05 -8.36
CA ILE A 147 -7.53 2.33 -7.12
C ILE A 147 -6.04 2.06 -7.15
N VAL A 148 -5.27 2.79 -6.34
CA VAL A 148 -3.81 2.72 -6.36
C VAL A 148 -3.30 2.12 -5.05
N GLY A 149 -2.79 0.90 -5.14
CA GLY A 149 -2.15 0.18 -4.05
C GLY A 149 -0.63 0.22 -4.11
N GLU A 150 -0.01 -0.42 -3.13
CA GLU A 150 1.44 -0.53 -3.04
C GLU A 150 1.90 -1.92 -2.62
N CYS A 151 3.11 -2.30 -3.00
CA CYS A 151 3.85 -3.36 -2.33
C CYS A 151 5.30 -2.92 -2.11
N VAL A 152 5.57 -2.44 -0.90
CA VAL A 152 6.88 -1.96 -0.46
C VAL A 152 7.21 -2.58 0.90
N PRO A 153 7.92 -3.73 0.94
CA PRO A 153 8.43 -4.27 2.19
C PRO A 153 9.33 -3.24 2.90
N GLY A 154 9.01 -2.92 4.15
CA GLY A 154 9.63 -1.82 4.91
C GLY A 154 8.92 -0.47 4.79
N GLY A 155 7.87 -0.36 3.97
CA GLY A 155 7.15 0.88 3.69
C GLY A 155 6.52 1.55 4.92
N THR A 156 6.13 0.78 5.94
CA THR A 156 5.66 1.38 7.22
C THR A 156 6.74 2.20 7.93
N THR A 157 8.02 1.89 7.71
CA THR A 157 9.15 2.63 8.28
C THR A 157 9.41 3.91 7.51
N THR A 158 9.39 3.87 6.17
CA THR A 158 9.50 5.10 5.36
C THR A 158 8.30 6.02 5.58
N ALA A 159 7.10 5.46 5.75
CA ALA A 159 5.90 6.21 6.11
C ALA A 159 6.07 6.97 7.43
N LEU A 160 6.62 6.31 8.45
CA LEU A 160 6.98 6.96 9.71
C LEU A 160 7.98 8.10 9.46
N GLY A 161 9.06 7.83 8.73
CA GLY A 161 10.11 8.83 8.47
C GLY A 161 9.59 10.07 7.75
N VAL A 162 8.74 9.88 6.74
CA VAL A 162 8.14 10.99 6.00
C VAL A 162 7.17 11.79 6.86
N LEU A 163 6.30 11.13 7.63
CA LEU A 163 5.38 11.82 8.54
C LEU A 163 6.14 12.64 9.59
N LEU A 164 7.17 12.06 10.22
CA LEU A 164 8.01 12.79 11.18
C LEU A 164 8.79 13.93 10.52
N GLY A 165 9.35 13.70 9.32
CA GLY A 165 10.08 14.73 8.57
C GLY A 165 9.20 15.91 8.14
N LEU A 166 7.90 15.67 7.93
CA LEU A 166 6.89 16.70 7.67
C LEU A 166 6.29 17.31 8.94
N GLY A 167 6.74 16.90 10.13
CA GLY A 167 6.32 17.47 11.41
C GLY A 167 5.04 16.90 12.01
N TYR A 168 4.57 15.74 11.56
CA TYR A 168 3.42 15.04 12.13
C TYR A 168 3.81 14.21 13.36
N GLU A 169 2.88 14.07 14.30
CA GLU A 169 3.03 13.16 15.43
C GLU A 169 2.70 11.73 14.98
N ALA A 170 3.72 10.97 14.61
CA ALA A 170 3.58 9.62 14.04
C ALA A 170 4.33 8.51 14.79
N GLU A 171 5.13 8.83 15.81
CA GLU A 171 5.79 7.81 16.65
C GLU A 171 4.73 6.92 17.32
N GLY A 172 4.90 5.60 17.23
CA GLY A 172 3.93 4.64 17.76
C GLY A 172 2.64 4.48 16.93
N LYS A 173 2.41 5.30 15.89
CA LYS A 173 1.14 5.32 15.13
C LYS A 173 1.16 4.53 13.81
N VAL A 174 2.33 4.23 13.24
CA VAL A 174 2.41 3.41 12.02
C VAL A 174 2.18 1.92 12.32
N SER A 175 1.50 1.21 11.43
CA SER A 175 1.28 -0.23 11.58
C SER A 175 2.52 -1.05 11.17
N SER A 176 2.37 -2.37 11.04
CA SER A 176 3.38 -3.31 10.54
C SER A 176 2.75 -4.43 9.73
N GLY A 177 3.53 -5.01 8.80
CA GLY A 177 3.11 -6.14 7.96
C GLY A 177 3.12 -7.50 8.66
N SER A 178 3.23 -7.56 9.99
CA SER A 178 3.13 -8.79 10.79
C SER A 178 2.75 -8.47 12.24
N VAL A 179 2.65 -9.48 13.11
CA VAL A 179 2.20 -9.34 14.51
C VAL A 179 3.12 -8.41 15.30
N ASN A 180 4.44 -8.53 15.08
CA ASN A 180 5.43 -7.67 15.72
C ASN A 180 5.51 -6.31 15.01
N ASN A 181 5.56 -5.24 15.80
CA ASN A 181 5.78 -3.88 15.30
C ASN A 181 6.98 -3.28 16.05
N PRO A 182 8.21 -3.35 15.49
CA PRO A 182 9.42 -2.93 16.17
C PRO A 182 9.56 -1.39 16.12
N HIS A 183 8.70 -0.68 16.85
CA HIS A 183 8.59 0.78 16.82
C HIS A 183 9.92 1.48 17.12
N GLU A 184 10.63 1.07 18.18
CA GLU A 184 11.92 1.66 18.58
C GLU A 184 12.95 1.60 17.44
N LEU A 185 13.08 0.43 16.81
CA LEU A 185 14.00 0.23 15.68
C LEU A 185 13.62 1.10 14.48
N LYS A 186 12.33 1.19 14.15
CA LYS A 186 11.85 2.04 13.05
C LYS A 186 12.15 3.52 13.34
N ILE A 187 11.88 3.98 14.56
CA ILE A 187 12.14 5.36 15.01
C ILE A 187 13.63 5.67 14.92
N GLU A 188 14.51 4.77 15.40
CA GLU A 188 15.96 4.94 15.32
C GLU A 188 16.42 5.12 13.87
N VAL A 189 16.00 4.21 12.98
CA VAL A 189 16.36 4.23 11.56
C VAL A 189 15.98 5.57 10.91
N VAL A 190 14.74 6.01 11.08
CA VAL A 190 14.27 7.22 10.40
C VAL A 190 14.83 8.50 11.03
N LYS A 191 14.94 8.59 12.36
CA LYS A 191 15.53 9.77 13.02
C LYS A 191 17.00 9.93 12.64
N LYS A 192 17.74 8.82 12.52
CA LYS A 192 19.13 8.83 12.03
C LYS A 192 19.21 9.33 10.59
N GLY A 193 18.31 8.86 9.72
CA GLY A 193 18.21 9.31 8.33
C GLY A 193 17.89 10.81 8.19
N LEU A 194 16.84 11.27 8.86
CA LEU A 194 16.42 12.67 8.89
C LEU A 194 17.56 13.58 9.37
N LYS A 195 18.25 13.19 10.46
CA LYS A 195 19.40 13.93 10.99
C LYS A 195 20.56 13.99 9.99
N LYS A 196 20.92 12.88 9.35
CA LYS A 196 22.02 12.85 8.37
C LYS A 196 21.74 13.67 7.12
N ALA A 197 20.48 13.72 6.69
CA ALA A 197 20.04 14.54 5.58
C ALA A 197 19.76 16.01 5.97
N ASN A 198 19.99 16.40 7.23
CA ASN A 198 19.71 17.73 7.77
C ASN A 198 18.26 18.21 7.55
N ILE A 199 17.31 17.28 7.60
CA ILE A 199 15.89 17.60 7.45
C ILE A 199 15.41 18.45 8.62
N ASN A 200 14.71 19.52 8.30
CA ASN A 200 14.17 20.48 9.25
C ASN A 200 12.88 21.12 8.70
N LYS A 201 12.26 22.03 9.45
CA LYS A 201 10.99 22.68 9.08
C LYS A 201 10.99 23.45 7.76
N ASN A 202 12.17 23.82 7.23
CA ASN A 202 12.30 24.52 5.95
C ASN A 202 12.55 23.55 4.79
N SER A 203 12.75 22.26 5.06
CA SER A 203 12.91 21.23 4.03
C SER A 203 11.62 21.07 3.25
N SER A 204 11.72 20.97 1.93
CA SER A 204 10.57 20.65 1.10
C SER A 204 10.14 19.20 1.31
N VAL A 205 8.89 18.88 0.95
CA VAL A 205 8.42 17.48 0.91
C VAL A 205 9.32 16.58 0.06
N PHE A 206 9.93 17.11 -1.00
CA PHE A 206 10.85 16.36 -1.85
C PHE A 206 12.18 16.07 -1.17
N ASP A 207 12.67 16.98 -0.31
CA ASP A 207 13.87 16.74 0.51
C ASP A 207 13.61 15.63 1.54
N VAL A 208 12.44 15.67 2.18
CA VAL A 208 12.00 14.62 3.13
C VAL A 208 11.90 13.26 2.44
N LEU A 209 11.27 13.20 1.26
CA LEU A 209 11.18 11.98 0.45
C LEU A 209 12.56 11.47 0.02
N ASN A 210 13.45 12.37 -0.41
CA ASN A 210 14.83 12.02 -0.77
C ASN A 210 15.61 11.45 0.42
N ALA A 211 15.35 11.93 1.63
CA ALA A 211 16.00 11.45 2.84
C ALA A 211 15.49 10.06 3.27
N VAL A 212 14.18 9.95 3.50
CA VAL A 212 13.60 8.81 4.23
C VAL A 212 12.26 8.30 3.66
N GLY A 213 11.87 8.73 2.47
CA GLY A 213 10.72 8.18 1.76
C GLY A 213 11.03 6.83 1.10
N ASP A 214 10.05 6.29 0.38
CA ASP A 214 10.27 5.28 -0.63
C ASP A 214 9.71 5.75 -1.97
N LYS A 215 10.23 5.17 -3.06
CA LYS A 215 9.96 5.65 -4.42
C LYS A 215 8.50 5.47 -4.85
N MET A 216 7.71 4.64 -4.16
CA MET A 216 6.29 4.51 -4.42
C MET A 216 5.54 5.80 -4.05
N MET A 217 5.89 6.44 -2.93
CA MET A 217 5.17 7.62 -2.43
C MET A 217 5.03 8.78 -3.43
N PRO A 218 6.12 9.30 -4.05
CA PRO A 218 5.98 10.38 -5.03
C PRO A 218 5.22 9.94 -6.28
N VAL A 219 5.37 8.69 -6.72
CA VAL A 219 4.66 8.14 -7.88
C VAL A 219 3.15 8.10 -7.62
N VAL A 220 2.73 7.56 -6.47
CA VAL A 220 1.31 7.49 -6.09
C VAL A 220 0.72 8.88 -5.89
N ALA A 221 1.47 9.82 -5.30
CA ALA A 221 1.02 11.21 -5.20
C ALA A 221 0.76 11.83 -6.59
N GLY A 222 1.67 11.61 -7.55
CA GLY A 222 1.50 12.05 -8.94
C GLY A 222 0.27 11.45 -9.61
N LEU A 223 0.10 10.14 -9.54
CA LEU A 223 -1.07 9.43 -10.07
C LEU A 223 -2.37 9.99 -9.47
N SER A 224 -2.41 10.14 -8.15
CA SER A 224 -3.62 10.56 -7.42
C SER A 224 -4.03 11.98 -7.76
N ILE A 225 -3.07 12.92 -7.77
CA ILE A 225 -3.33 14.32 -8.15
C ILE A 225 -3.80 14.39 -9.61
N SER A 226 -3.18 13.63 -10.52
CA SER A 226 -3.56 13.65 -11.94
C SER A 226 -5.02 13.20 -12.19
N PHE A 227 -5.55 12.27 -11.39
CA PHE A 227 -6.93 11.80 -11.46
C PHE A 227 -7.89 12.76 -10.78
N ALA A 228 -7.57 13.22 -9.58
CA ALA A 228 -8.41 14.16 -8.84
C ALA A 228 -8.58 15.49 -9.58
N GLU A 229 -7.55 16.00 -10.27
CA GLU A 229 -7.64 17.20 -11.10
C GLU A 229 -8.58 17.04 -12.30
N ARG A 230 -8.77 15.80 -12.76
CA ARG A 230 -9.71 15.44 -13.83
C ARG A 230 -11.10 15.10 -13.29
N ASN A 231 -11.40 15.48 -12.04
CA ASN A 231 -12.64 15.18 -11.34
C ASN A 231 -12.97 13.68 -11.23
N LYS A 232 -11.93 12.84 -11.13
CA LYS A 232 -12.06 11.38 -10.99
C LYS A 232 -11.67 10.97 -9.57
N PRO A 233 -12.48 10.16 -8.87
CA PRO A 233 -12.15 9.69 -7.53
C PRO A 233 -10.91 8.78 -7.52
N VAL A 234 -10.21 8.77 -6.39
CA VAL A 234 -9.02 7.98 -6.12
C VAL A 234 -9.17 7.30 -4.76
N ILE A 235 -8.96 5.98 -4.74
CA ILE A 235 -8.75 5.22 -3.52
C ILE A 235 -7.25 4.98 -3.38
N LEU A 236 -6.64 5.61 -2.38
CA LEU A 236 -5.32 5.25 -1.89
C LEU A 236 -5.46 3.93 -1.12
N ALA A 237 -5.17 2.82 -1.80
CA ALA A 237 -5.46 1.47 -1.33
C ALA A 237 -4.31 0.95 -0.46
N GLY A 238 -4.38 1.22 0.84
CA GLY A 238 -3.38 0.79 1.81
C GLY A 238 -3.62 1.42 3.19
N GLY A 239 -2.76 1.06 4.14
CA GLY A 239 -2.86 1.49 5.53
C GLY A 239 -2.11 2.78 5.84
N THR A 240 -1.31 2.76 6.91
CA THR A 240 -0.53 3.94 7.37
C THR A 240 0.53 4.40 6.36
N GLN A 241 0.86 3.59 5.35
CA GLN A 241 1.68 4.05 4.22
C GLN A 241 0.93 5.08 3.37
N MET A 242 -0.37 4.86 3.12
CA MET A 242 -1.19 5.77 2.34
C MET A 242 -1.53 7.06 3.09
N SER A 243 -1.47 7.09 4.42
CA SER A 243 -1.54 8.36 5.15
C SER A 243 -0.28 9.21 4.97
N ALA A 244 0.91 8.61 4.86
CA ALA A 244 2.12 9.34 4.48
C ALA A 244 2.03 9.88 3.04
N VAL A 245 1.50 9.10 2.09
CA VAL A 245 1.23 9.58 0.73
C VAL A 245 0.21 10.74 0.75
N LEU A 246 -0.83 10.66 1.58
CA LEU A 246 -1.80 11.74 1.73
C LEU A 246 -1.14 13.03 2.27
N ALA A 247 -0.24 12.92 3.24
CA ALA A 247 0.55 14.06 3.71
C ALA A 247 1.42 14.66 2.59
N VAL A 248 2.05 13.81 1.76
CA VAL A 248 2.81 14.26 0.59
C VAL A 248 1.92 14.99 -0.42
N ILE A 249 0.72 14.47 -0.71
CA ILE A 249 -0.26 15.12 -1.59
C ILE A 249 -0.65 16.50 -1.05
N LYS A 250 -0.89 16.61 0.27
CA LYS A 250 -1.23 17.88 0.92
C LYS A 250 -0.13 18.93 0.73
N GLU A 251 1.14 18.55 0.88
CA GLU A 251 2.27 19.47 0.69
C GLU A 251 2.46 19.87 -0.77
N ILE A 252 2.19 18.97 -1.73
CA ILE A 252 2.34 19.25 -3.16
C ILE A 252 1.19 20.11 -3.71
N ASN A 253 -0.06 19.74 -3.37
CA ASN A 253 -1.25 20.43 -3.86
C ASN A 253 -2.39 20.30 -2.85
N LYS A 254 -2.37 21.14 -1.80
CA LYS A 254 -3.40 21.16 -0.76
C LYS A 254 -4.83 21.37 -1.29
N GLU A 255 -4.99 22.19 -2.32
CA GLU A 255 -6.30 22.52 -2.90
C GLU A 255 -7.00 21.28 -3.46
N ILE A 256 -6.25 20.28 -3.95
CA ILE A 256 -6.83 19.05 -4.50
C ILE A 256 -7.66 18.26 -3.48
N LEU A 257 -7.33 18.37 -2.19
CA LEU A 257 -8.01 17.67 -1.12
C LEU A 257 -9.39 18.25 -0.83
N LYS A 258 -9.63 19.53 -1.16
CA LYS A 258 -10.94 20.18 -0.98
C LYS A 258 -12.02 19.58 -1.87
N ASN A 259 -11.64 18.92 -2.97
CA ASN A 259 -12.59 18.31 -3.90
C ASN A 259 -13.22 17.02 -3.33
N ASN A 260 -12.73 16.50 -2.20
CA ASN A 260 -13.20 15.28 -1.55
C ASN A 260 -13.23 14.08 -2.54
N LEU A 261 -12.21 14.00 -3.40
CA LEU A 261 -12.05 12.97 -4.44
C LEU A 261 -10.94 11.96 -4.11
N ILE A 262 -10.27 12.09 -2.97
CA ILE A 262 -9.24 11.16 -2.52
C ILE A 262 -9.71 10.56 -1.20
N ALA A 263 -9.67 9.24 -1.08
CA ALA A 263 -9.96 8.51 0.16
C ALA A 263 -8.87 7.48 0.44
N ILE A 264 -8.70 7.09 1.70
CA ILE A 264 -7.91 5.94 2.09
C ILE A 264 -8.83 4.72 2.14
N GLY A 265 -8.49 3.69 1.37
CA GLY A 265 -9.16 2.38 1.42
C GLY A 265 -8.23 1.34 2.03
N THR A 266 -8.60 0.78 3.17
CA THR A 266 -7.76 -0.13 3.96
C THR A 266 -8.55 -1.37 4.41
N THR A 267 -7.92 -2.28 5.15
CA THR A 267 -8.60 -3.40 5.83
C THR A 267 -9.09 -3.03 7.23
N GLU A 268 -10.07 -3.79 7.74
CA GLU A 268 -10.46 -3.73 9.15
C GLU A 268 -9.28 -4.03 10.10
N PHE A 269 -8.32 -4.84 9.67
CA PHE A 269 -7.16 -5.24 10.47
C PHE A 269 -6.23 -4.06 10.76
N VAL A 270 -6.04 -3.15 9.80
CA VAL A 270 -5.27 -1.92 10.02
C VAL A 270 -6.08 -0.91 10.82
N LEU A 271 -7.37 -0.73 10.50
CA LEU A 271 -8.19 0.27 11.17
C LEU A 271 -8.37 -0.05 12.66
N ASN A 272 -8.43 -1.33 13.02
CA ASN A 272 -8.57 -1.80 14.40
C ASN A 272 -7.23 -2.17 15.07
N ASP A 273 -6.09 -1.95 14.41
CA ASP A 273 -4.76 -2.27 14.94
C ASP A 273 -4.48 -1.47 16.21
N LYS A 274 -4.33 -2.14 17.35
CA LYS A 274 -4.01 -1.49 18.63
C LYS A 274 -2.53 -1.10 18.76
N LYS A 275 -1.69 -1.53 17.82
CA LYS A 275 -0.25 -1.19 17.75
C LYS A 275 0.04 -0.05 16.76
N GLY A 276 -0.99 0.59 16.24
CA GLY A 276 -0.92 1.75 15.36
C GLY A 276 -2.15 2.65 15.56
N ASP A 277 -2.21 3.75 14.82
CA ASP A 277 -3.30 4.72 14.89
C ASP A 277 -3.47 5.44 13.54
N LEU A 278 -4.01 4.72 12.54
CA LEU A 278 -4.28 5.28 11.22
C LEU A 278 -5.20 6.51 11.32
N LYS A 279 -6.24 6.41 12.15
CA LYS A 279 -7.23 7.48 12.31
C LYS A 279 -6.57 8.76 12.82
N GLY A 280 -5.81 8.68 13.92
CA GLY A 280 -5.13 9.83 14.50
C GLY A 280 -4.02 10.39 13.63
N ILE A 281 -3.43 9.63 12.70
CA ILE A 281 -2.54 10.20 11.67
C ILE A 281 -3.36 11.04 10.67
N VAL A 282 -4.45 10.49 10.12
CA VAL A 282 -5.25 11.17 9.10
C VAL A 282 -5.91 12.44 9.64
N GLU A 283 -6.40 12.41 10.89
CA GLU A 283 -6.97 13.58 11.58
C GLU A 283 -6.02 14.79 11.65
N GLN A 284 -4.70 14.55 11.71
CA GLN A 284 -3.70 15.63 11.67
C GLN A 284 -3.49 16.20 10.26
N ILE A 285 -3.77 15.40 9.22
CA ILE A 285 -3.47 15.74 7.83
C ILE A 285 -4.61 16.57 7.24
N TRP A 286 -5.80 15.98 7.11
CA TRP A 286 -6.96 16.58 6.46
C TRP A 286 -8.21 15.76 6.75
N ASP A 287 -9.40 16.36 6.61
CA ASP A 287 -10.66 15.63 6.69
C ASP A 287 -10.87 14.77 5.42
N VAL A 288 -10.30 13.56 5.43
CA VAL A 288 -10.30 12.61 4.32
C VAL A 288 -11.05 11.33 4.72
N PRO A 289 -11.89 10.76 3.84
CA PRO A 289 -12.56 9.51 4.12
C PRO A 289 -11.59 8.36 4.37
N ILE A 290 -11.82 7.60 5.43
CA ILE A 290 -11.16 6.31 5.69
C ILE A 290 -12.21 5.22 5.59
N LEU A 291 -11.99 4.28 4.68
CA LEU A 291 -12.91 3.20 4.35
C LEU A 291 -12.20 1.87 4.60
N ALA A 292 -12.75 1.02 5.47
CA ALA A 292 -12.15 -0.26 5.78
C ALA A 292 -13.06 -1.44 5.43
N SER A 293 -12.58 -2.38 4.61
CA SER A 293 -13.33 -3.58 4.24
C SER A 293 -13.29 -4.65 5.34
N LYS A 294 -14.42 -5.33 5.53
CA LYS A 294 -14.53 -6.49 6.41
C LYS A 294 -14.41 -7.80 5.63
N PHE A 295 -13.68 -8.77 6.19
CA PHE A 295 -13.34 -10.04 5.55
C PHE A 295 -13.91 -11.27 6.24
N TYR A 296 -14.27 -11.18 7.53
CA TYR A 296 -14.78 -12.30 8.31
C TYR A 296 -13.79 -13.47 8.35
N PHE A 297 -12.52 -13.19 8.62
CA PHE A 297 -11.49 -14.22 8.64
C PHE A 297 -11.45 -15.01 9.95
N GLU A 298 -12.23 -14.64 10.97
CA GLU A 298 -12.26 -15.31 12.28
C GLU A 298 -12.69 -16.78 12.17
N ASP A 299 -13.64 -17.07 11.27
CA ASP A 299 -14.21 -18.39 11.01
C ASP A 299 -13.69 -19.01 9.69
N SER A 300 -12.60 -18.49 9.13
CA SER A 300 -11.94 -19.09 7.96
C SER A 300 -11.43 -20.50 8.29
N GLU A 301 -11.52 -21.44 7.35
CA GLU A 301 -10.92 -22.79 7.51
C GLU A 301 -9.38 -22.73 7.51
N ILE A 302 -8.81 -21.67 6.93
CA ILE A 302 -7.37 -21.51 6.70
C ILE A 302 -6.76 -20.70 7.83
N GLU A 303 -5.81 -21.31 8.54
CA GLU A 303 -5.14 -20.69 9.68
C GLU A 303 -4.40 -19.40 9.32
N GLY A 304 -3.70 -19.39 8.18
CA GLY A 304 -3.00 -18.19 7.70
C GLY A 304 -3.93 -16.99 7.49
N LEU A 305 -5.21 -17.20 7.14
CA LEU A 305 -6.19 -16.12 7.05
C LEU A 305 -6.72 -15.73 8.43
N ARG A 306 -7.01 -16.71 9.31
CA ARG A 306 -7.40 -16.42 10.71
C ARG A 306 -6.33 -15.59 11.44
N ASN A 307 -5.06 -15.78 11.09
CA ASN A 307 -3.94 -15.04 11.69
C ASN A 307 -3.93 -13.54 11.34
N TYR A 308 -4.65 -13.10 10.29
CA TYR A 308 -4.86 -11.66 10.03
C TYR A 308 -5.58 -10.98 11.18
N CYS A 309 -6.58 -11.64 11.79
CA CYS A 309 -7.30 -11.14 12.97
C CYS A 309 -6.38 -11.00 14.19
N LYS A 310 -5.22 -11.66 14.19
CA LYS A 310 -4.18 -11.58 15.24
C LYS A 310 -3.05 -10.61 14.88
N GLY A 311 -3.13 -9.95 13.73
CA GLY A 311 -2.18 -8.93 13.28
C GLY A 311 -1.12 -9.40 12.29
N SER A 312 -1.15 -10.64 11.82
CA SER A 312 -0.30 -11.06 10.69
C SER A 312 -0.72 -10.35 9.41
N VAL A 313 0.23 -9.90 8.59
CA VAL A 313 0.01 -9.19 7.31
C VAL A 313 -0.78 -7.86 7.42
N LYS A 314 -2.07 -7.93 7.78
CA LYS A 314 -3.08 -6.87 7.87
C LYS A 314 -3.48 -6.25 6.52
N GLU A 315 -2.53 -5.79 5.73
CA GLU A 315 -2.77 -5.03 4.50
C GLU A 315 -1.57 -5.14 3.55
N GLY A 316 -1.79 -4.78 2.29
CA GLY A 316 -0.76 -4.65 1.26
C GLY A 316 -1.37 -4.94 -0.11
N VAL A 317 -0.66 -4.56 -1.17
CA VAL A 317 -1.04 -4.86 -2.56
C VAL A 317 -2.43 -4.31 -2.90
N GLY A 318 -2.85 -3.24 -2.23
CA GLY A 318 -4.16 -2.61 -2.40
C GLY A 318 -5.37 -3.42 -1.94
N ALA A 319 -5.16 -4.47 -1.13
CA ALA A 319 -6.19 -5.45 -0.77
C ALA A 319 -7.42 -4.82 -0.10
N GLY A 320 -7.23 -3.93 0.88
CA GLY A 320 -8.35 -3.25 1.53
C GLY A 320 -9.12 -2.34 0.60
N GLY A 321 -8.43 -1.44 -0.11
CA GLY A 321 -9.07 -0.47 -1.00
C GLY A 321 -9.80 -1.09 -2.19
N ILE A 322 -9.24 -2.13 -2.81
CA ILE A 322 -9.92 -2.85 -3.89
C ILE A 322 -11.12 -3.67 -3.38
N ALA A 323 -11.05 -4.19 -2.15
CA ALA A 323 -12.16 -4.86 -1.50
C ALA A 323 -13.29 -3.87 -1.15
N VAL A 324 -12.97 -2.68 -0.63
CA VAL A 324 -13.93 -1.58 -0.43
C VAL A 324 -14.69 -1.30 -1.73
N TYR A 325 -13.97 -1.04 -2.83
CA TYR A 325 -14.60 -0.80 -4.12
C TYR A 325 -15.49 -1.98 -4.55
N SER A 326 -15.01 -3.21 -4.40
CA SER A 326 -15.72 -4.40 -4.83
C SER A 326 -17.03 -4.62 -4.04
N ILE A 327 -16.99 -4.42 -2.72
CA ILE A 327 -18.15 -4.56 -1.82
C ILE A 327 -19.19 -3.47 -2.12
N VAL A 328 -18.77 -2.21 -2.29
CA VAL A 328 -19.70 -1.14 -2.72
C VAL A 328 -20.38 -1.48 -4.04
N ASN A 329 -19.66 -2.14 -4.95
CA ASN A 329 -20.16 -2.55 -6.25
C ASN A 329 -20.76 -3.97 -6.23
N GLY A 330 -21.31 -4.41 -5.10
CA GLY A 330 -22.17 -5.60 -5.01
C GLY A 330 -21.44 -6.93 -4.81
N LEU A 331 -20.15 -6.93 -4.42
CA LEU A 331 -19.48 -8.17 -4.03
C LEU A 331 -20.02 -8.67 -2.69
N ASN A 332 -20.57 -9.89 -2.68
CA ASN A 332 -21.02 -10.55 -1.46
C ASN A 332 -19.82 -11.06 -0.63
N SER A 333 -19.76 -10.70 0.65
CA SER A 333 -18.62 -11.06 1.52
C SER A 333 -18.47 -12.55 1.78
N TYR A 334 -19.55 -13.34 1.77
CA TYR A 334 -19.45 -14.80 1.92
C TYR A 334 -18.78 -15.42 0.70
N ILE A 335 -19.27 -15.09 -0.51
CA ILE A 335 -18.64 -15.53 -1.78
C ILE A 335 -17.17 -15.10 -1.82
N PHE A 336 -16.89 -13.87 -1.36
CA PHE A 336 -15.55 -13.33 -1.36
C PHE A 336 -14.59 -14.12 -0.46
N LYS A 337 -14.98 -14.40 0.80
CA LYS A 337 -14.18 -15.20 1.72
C LYS A 337 -13.91 -16.60 1.15
N THR A 338 -14.95 -17.30 0.70
CA THR A 338 -14.82 -18.65 0.14
C THR A 338 -13.93 -18.67 -1.12
N HIS A 339 -13.99 -17.62 -1.95
CA HIS A 339 -13.10 -17.52 -3.11
C HIS A 339 -11.63 -17.37 -2.70
N ILE A 340 -11.34 -16.53 -1.69
CA ILE A 340 -10.00 -16.37 -1.14
C ILE A 340 -9.49 -17.71 -0.58
N GLU A 341 -10.32 -18.45 0.16
CA GLU A 341 -9.97 -19.76 0.70
C GLU A 341 -9.64 -20.78 -0.39
N ASN A 342 -10.48 -20.85 -1.43
CA ASN A 342 -10.25 -21.73 -2.57
C ASN A 342 -8.97 -21.36 -3.33
N LYS A 343 -8.73 -20.06 -3.51
CA LYS A 343 -7.50 -19.57 -4.15
C LYS A 343 -6.27 -19.94 -3.33
N TYR A 344 -6.34 -19.85 -2.00
CA TYR A 344 -5.23 -20.22 -1.13
C TYR A 344 -4.93 -21.71 -1.28
N LYS A 345 -5.98 -22.55 -1.22
CA LYS A 345 -5.86 -24.00 -1.41
C LYS A 345 -5.20 -24.33 -2.76
N GLN A 346 -5.57 -23.63 -3.83
CA GLN A 346 -4.94 -23.81 -5.16
C GLN A 346 -3.45 -23.42 -5.15
N LEU A 347 -3.13 -22.21 -4.69
CA LEU A 347 -1.78 -21.64 -4.78
C LEU A 347 -0.76 -22.35 -3.87
N PHE A 348 -1.19 -22.79 -2.68
CA PHE A 348 -0.29 -23.38 -1.69
C PHE A 348 -0.31 -24.92 -1.66
N LYS A 349 -1.32 -25.61 -2.22
CA LYS A 349 -1.26 -27.08 -2.41
C LYS A 349 -0.42 -27.50 -3.61
N LEU A 350 -0.40 -26.73 -4.69
CA LEU A 350 0.43 -27.02 -5.88
C LEU A 350 1.94 -27.11 -5.56
N ALA A 351 2.37 -26.50 -4.45
CA ALA A 351 3.76 -26.53 -3.98
C ALA A 351 4.14 -27.75 -3.14
N GLN A 352 3.18 -28.61 -2.73
CA GLN A 352 3.49 -29.87 -2.05
C GLN A 352 3.83 -31.01 -3.03
N TYR A 353 3.64 -30.79 -4.33
CA TYR A 353 3.83 -31.80 -5.40
C TYR A 353 4.93 -31.42 -6.42
N LEU A 354 5.74 -30.39 -6.13
CA LEU A 354 6.86 -29.86 -6.92
C LEU A 354 8.03 -29.49 -6.00
#